data_AF-A0A957QRC7-F1
#
_entry.id   AF-A0A957QRC7-F1
#
_cell.length_a   1.000
_cell.length_b   1.000
_cell.length_c   1.000
_cell.angle_alpha   90.00
_cell.angle_beta   90.00
_cell.angle_gamma   90.00
#
_symmetry.space_group_name_H-M   'P 1'
#
loop_
_entity.id
_entity.type
_entity.pdbx_description
1 polymer ?
#
loop_
_entity_poly.entity_id
_entity_poly.type
_entity_poly.pdbx_seq_one_letter_code
_entity_poly.pdbx_strand_id
1 'polypeptide(L)' 'QLLVVLRVGQPDAALQLGLEQFGSEVRFEATTGRYTLLLPDSNSLPRLASWLVENRYTLYELTPQRQSLEERFVRLMG' A
#
# COMPACT_ATOMS: atom_id res chain seq x y z
N GLN A 1 -5.46 -1.04 11.39
CA GLN A 1 -4.41 -1.10 10.37
C GLN A 1 -4.66 -2.27 9.44
N LEU A 2 -4.52 -2.02 8.14
CA LEU A 2 -4.80 -2.94 7.04
C LEU A 2 -3.56 -2.98 6.14
N LEU A 3 -2.97 -4.16 5.96
CA LEU A 3 -1.89 -4.35 5.01
C LEU A 3 -2.46 -4.37 3.59
N VAL A 4 -1.84 -3.62 2.69
CA VAL A 4 -2.27 -3.52 1.29
C VAL A 4 -1.07 -3.74 0.40
N VAL A 5 -1.28 -4.53 -0.65
CA VAL A 5 -0.34 -4.68 -1.77
C VAL A 5 -0.95 -3.98 -2.97
N LEU A 6 -0.19 -3.11 -3.62
CA LEU A 6 -0.62 -2.43 -4.84
C LEU A 6 0.45 -2.51 -5.92
N ARG A 7 0.00 -2.51 -7.17
CA ARG A 7 0.86 -2.47 -8.34
C ARG A 7 0.42 -1.36 -9.27
N VAL A 8 1.36 -0.54 -9.68
CA VAL A 8 1.17 0.56 -10.64
C VAL A 8 2.06 0.37 -11.86
N GLY A 9 1.68 0.96 -12.99
CA GLY A 9 2.47 0.86 -14.22
C GLY A 9 3.73 1.70 -14.30
N GLN A 10 3.87 2.72 -13.46
CA GLN A 10 4.97 3.68 -13.51
C GLN A 10 5.37 4.07 -12.07
N PRO A 11 6.06 3.19 -11.34
CA PRO A 11 6.56 3.53 -10.02
C PRO A 11 7.60 4.65 -10.12
N ASP A 12 7.41 5.71 -9.35
CA ASP A 12 8.33 6.85 -9.27
C ASP A 12 8.49 7.35 -7.83
N ALA A 13 9.38 8.32 -7.63
CA ALA A 13 9.65 8.88 -6.31
C ALA A 13 8.46 9.66 -5.75
N ALA A 14 7.67 10.32 -6.62
CA ALA A 14 6.46 11.04 -6.22
C ALA A 14 5.39 10.09 -5.67
N LEU A 15 5.26 8.89 -6.25
CA LEU A 15 4.35 7.87 -5.79
C LEU A 15 4.69 7.41 -4.38
N GLN A 16 5.97 7.12 -4.11
CA GLN A 16 6.42 6.73 -2.77
C GLN A 16 6.01 7.77 -1.73
N LEU A 17 6.33 9.04 -1.97
CA LEU A 17 5.98 10.15 -1.06
C LEU A 17 4.46 10.34 -0.91
N GLY A 18 3.70 10.12 -1.98
CA GLY A 18 2.25 10.17 -1.94
C GLY A 18 1.66 9.04 -1.09
N LEU A 19 2.13 7.81 -1.26
CA LEU A 19 1.70 6.64 -0.50
C LEU A 19 1.96 6.79 1.01
N GLU A 20 3.07 7.43 1.39
CA GLU A 20 3.42 7.72 2.79
C GLU A 20 2.43 8.69 3.48
N GLN A 21 1.61 9.42 2.71
CA GLN A 21 0.54 10.26 3.28
C GLN A 21 -0.73 9.46 3.63
N PHE A 22 -0.92 8.28 3.03
CA PHE A 22 -2.08 7.43 3.27
C PHE A 22 -1.85 6.40 4.37
N GLY A 23 -0.59 6.03 4.60
CA GLY A 23 -0.24 4.93 5.47
C GLY A 23 1.22 4.91 5.87
N SER A 24 1.60 3.88 6.62
CA SER A 24 2.96 3.68 7.10
C SER A 24 3.60 2.44 6.48
N GLU A 25 4.90 2.25 6.73
CA GLU A 25 5.68 1.11 6.26
C GLU A 25 5.60 0.90 4.74
N VAL A 26 5.60 1.99 3.97
CA VAL A 26 5.58 1.94 2.51
C VAL A 26 6.89 1.35 1.99
N ARG A 27 6.81 0.17 1.38
CA ARG A 27 7.95 -0.57 0.84
C ARG A 27 7.71 -0.85 -0.63
N PHE A 28 8.71 -0.56 -1.47
CA PHE A 28 8.73 -0.92 -2.87
C PHE A 28 9.61 -2.15 -3.11
N GLU A 29 9.06 -3.16 -3.76
CA GLU A 29 9.80 -4.34 -4.19
C GLU A 29 10.06 -4.25 -5.70
N ALA A 30 11.30 -3.89 -6.08
CA ALA A 30 11.66 -3.64 -7.47
C ALA A 30 11.60 -4.89 -8.37
N THR A 31 11.77 -6.09 -7.81
CA THR A 31 11.71 -7.36 -8.55
C THR A 31 10.30 -7.70 -9.03
N THR A 32 9.28 -7.37 -8.23
CA THR A 32 7.86 -7.63 -8.55
C THR A 32 7.12 -6.39 -9.02
N GLY A 33 7.69 -5.20 -8.79
CA GLY A 33 7.08 -3.90 -9.09
C GLY A 33 5.90 -3.57 -8.15
N ARG A 34 5.88 -4.14 -6.94
CA ARG A 34 4.78 -3.97 -5.98
C ARG A 34 5.15 -3.02 -4.85
N TYR A 35 4.18 -2.24 -4.43
CA TYR A 35 4.24 -1.53 -3.16
C TYR A 35 3.45 -2.30 -2.11
N THR A 36 3.99 -2.33 -0.89
CA THR A 36 3.30 -2.80 0.30
C THR A 36 3.23 -1.65 1.30
N LEU A 37 2.06 -1.42 1.90
CA LEU A 37 1.88 -0.38 2.92
C LEU A 37 0.79 -0.77 3.93
N LEU A 38 0.82 -0.11 5.09
CA LEU A 38 -0.21 -0.22 6.11
C LEU A 38 -1.12 1.00 6.08
N LEU A 39 -2.37 0.78 5.70
CA LEU A 39 -3.42 1.78 5.84
C LEU A 39 -3.99 1.78 7.26
N PRO A 40 -4.49 2.91 7.78
CA PRO A 40 -5.10 2.96 9.10
C PRO A 40 -6.33 2.05 9.20
N ASP A 41 -7.16 2.02 8.15
CA ASP A 41 -8.39 1.24 8.06
C ASP A 41 -8.80 0.95 6.60
N SER A 42 -9.89 0.18 6.43
CA SER A 42 -10.45 -0.16 5.12
C SER A 42 -11.12 1.02 4.41
N ASN A 43 -11.54 2.06 5.13
CA ASN A 43 -12.17 3.25 4.53
C ASN A 43 -11.15 4.12 3.78
N SER A 44 -9.86 3.91 4.05
CA SER A 44 -8.76 4.58 3.37
C SER A 44 -8.49 4.02 1.96
N LEU A 45 -8.94 2.80 1.65
CA LEU A 45 -8.73 2.14 0.35
C LEU A 45 -9.38 2.89 -0.81
N PRO A 46 -10.68 3.25 -0.78
CA PRO A 46 -11.29 4.02 -1.86
C PRO A 46 -10.58 5.35 -2.09
N ARG A 47 -10.19 6.04 -1.01
CA ARG A 47 -9.47 7.33 -1.09
C ARG A 47 -8.11 7.18 -1.77
N LEU A 48 -7.37 6.14 -1.43
CA LEU A 48 -6.10 5.80 -2.07
C LEU A 48 -6.30 5.48 -3.57
N ALA A 49 -7.30 4.66 -3.90
CA ALA A 49 -7.61 4.30 -5.28
C ALA A 49 -7.95 5.54 -6.12
N SER A 50 -8.81 6.43 -5.60
CA SER A 50 -9.15 7.70 -6.26
C SER A 50 -7.91 8.56 -6.49
N TRP A 51 -7.07 8.75 -5.47
CA TRP A 51 -5.85 9.54 -5.58
C TRP A 51 -4.88 8.99 -6.64
N LEU A 52 -4.71 7.67 -6.72
CA LEU A 52 -3.87 7.03 -7.73
C LEU A 52 -4.35 7.36 -9.16
N VAL A 53 -5.66 7.27 -9.39
CA VAL A 53 -6.27 7.57 -10.69
C VAL A 53 -6.19 9.06 -11.02
N GLU A 54 -6.47 9.93 -10.06
CA GLU A 54 -6.39 11.40 -10.22
C GLU A 54 -4.97 11.87 -10.57
N ASN A 55 -3.95 11.21 -10.00
CA ASN A 55 -2.55 11.48 -10.29
C ASN A 55 -2.03 10.71 -11.53
N ARG A 56 -2.92 10.12 -12.33
CA ARG A 56 -2.62 9.39 -13.57
C ARG A 56 -1.76 8.14 -13.41
N TYR A 57 -1.67 7.58 -12.20
CA TYR A 57 -1.07 6.27 -12.02
C TYR A 57 -2.04 5.20 -12.54
N THR A 58 -1.56 4.35 -13.45
CA THR A 58 -2.32 3.18 -13.90
C THR A 58 -2.30 2.12 -12.81
N LEU A 59 -3.45 1.89 -12.17
CA LEU A 59 -3.62 0.91 -11.10
C LEU A 59 -3.91 -0.48 -11.69
N TYR A 60 -3.00 -1.43 -11.47
CA TYR A 60 -3.16 -2.82 -11.92
C TYR A 60 -3.65 -3.75 -10.82
N GLU A 61 -3.25 -3.50 -9.58
CA GLU A 61 -3.59 -4.32 -8.42
C GLU A 61 -3.75 -3.42 -7.20
N LEU A 62 -4.79 -3.64 -6.39
CA LEU A 62 -4.96 -3.02 -5.07
C LEU A 62 -5.66 -4.03 -4.16
N THR A 63 -4.85 -4.84 -3.48
CA THR A 63 -5.33 -6.01 -2.76
C THR A 63 -5.08 -5.83 -1.25
N PRO A 64 -6.14 -5.67 -0.43
CA PRO A 64 -6.00 -5.78 1.01
C PRO A 64 -5.63 -7.20 1.41
N GLN A 65 -4.58 -7.32 2.20
CA GLN A 65 -4.10 -8.58 2.76
C GLN A 65 -4.74 -8.79 4.13
N ARG A 66 -5.39 -9.95 4.30
CA ARG A 66 -5.83 -10.39 5.63
C ARG A 66 -4.59 -10.81 6.40
N GLN A 67 -4.15 -9.98 7.34
CA GLN A 67 -3.11 -10.38 8.29
C GLN A 67 -3.66 -11.44 9.22
N SER A 68 -2.93 -12.55 9.33
CA SER A 68 -3.18 -13.56 10.36
C SER A 68 -2.86 -13.01 11.76
N LEU A 69 -3.43 -13.62 12.80
CA LEU A 69 -3.08 -13.28 14.19
C LEU A 69 -1.58 -13.49 14.47
N GLU A 70 -0.99 -14.49 13.83
CA GLU A 70 0.42 -14.86 14.01
C GLU A 70 1.36 -13.77 13.48
N GLU A 71 1.09 -13.23 12.27
CA GLU A 71 1.86 -12.10 11.72
C GLU A 71 1.74 -10.83 12.55
N ARG A 72 0.56 -10.59 13.16
CA ARG A 72 0.37 -9.47 14.10
C ARG A 72 1.16 -9.68 15.38
N PHE A 73 1.20 -10.90 15.89
CA PHE A 73 1.90 -11.23 17.12
C PHE A 73 3.41 -10.99 16.98
N VAL A 74 4.02 -11.46 15.89
CA VAL A 74 5.45 -11.26 15.61
C VAL A 74 5.81 -9.76 15.56
N ARG A 75 4.97 -8.92 14.94
CA ARG A 75 5.23 -7.47 14.86
C ARG A 75 5.17 -6.76 16.22
N LEU A 76 4.29 -7.20 17.12
CA LEU A 76 4.15 -6.56 18.45
C LEU A 76 5.26 -6.94 19.43
N MET A 77 5.88 -8.10 19.22
CA MET A 77 6.94 -8.63 20.09
C MET A 77 8.36 -8.27 19.61
N GLY A 78 8.48 -7.67 18.42
CA GLY A 78 9.74 -7.23 17.80
C GLY A 78 10.06 -5.77 18.06
#